data_AF-A0A5S9M851-F1
#
_entry.id   AF-A0A5S9M851-F1
#
_cell.length_a   1.000
_cell.length_b   1.000
_cell.length_c   1.000
_cell.angle_alpha   90.00
_cell.angle_beta   90.00
_cell.angle_gamma   90.00
#
_symmetry.space_group_name_H-M   'P 1'
#
loop_
_entity.id
_entity.type
_entity.pdbx_description
1 polymer ?
#
loop_
_entity_poly.entity_id
_entity_poly.type
_entity_poly.pdbx_seq_one_letter_code
_entity_poly.pdbx_strand_id
1 'polypeptide(L)' 'MNNPTKEEIGRILKSSKRIAVVGLSDQPHRTSYMVSKAMQDAGYEIIPVNPTIDEALGVKAVASLKRHKRAC' A
#
# COMPACT_ATOMS: atom_id res chain seq x y z
N MET A 1 18.56 -16.62 -5.68
CA MET A 1 17.29 -15.86 -5.52
C MET A 1 16.16 -16.84 -5.32
N ASN A 2 15.63 -16.99 -4.11
CA ASN A 2 14.43 -17.81 -3.89
C ASN A 2 13.22 -16.87 -3.93
N ASN A 3 12.56 -16.79 -5.08
CA ASN A 3 11.28 -16.09 -5.14
C ASN A 3 10.24 -16.97 -4.42
N PRO A 4 9.47 -16.42 -3.48
CA PRO A 4 8.45 -17.18 -2.78
C PRO A 4 7.41 -17.72 -3.76
N THR A 5 6.90 -18.92 -3.47
CA THR A 5 5.85 -19.55 -4.28
C THR A 5 4.57 -18.70 -4.26
N LYS A 6 3.73 -18.79 -5.30
CA LYS A 6 2.45 -18.05 -5.36
C LYS A 6 1.58 -18.27 -4.13
N GLU A 7 1.69 -19.45 -3.51
CA GLU A 7 0.96 -19.84 -2.30
C GLU A 7 1.49 -19.15 -1.05
N GLU A 8 2.81 -18.96 -0.93
CA GLU A 8 3.42 -18.16 0.14
C GLU A 8 3.12 -16.68 -0.03
N ILE A 9 3.21 -16.15 -1.25
CA ILE A 9 2.81 -14.78 -1.58
C ILE A 9 1.34 -14.56 -1.20
N GLY A 10 0.46 -15.49 -1.55
CA GLY A 10 -0.96 -15.44 -1.18
C GLY A 10 -1.20 -15.49 0.34
N ARG A 11 -0.42 -16.28 1.08
CA ARG A 11 -0.49 -16.32 2.56
C ARG A 11 -0.01 -15.02 3.20
N ILE A 12 1.09 -14.45 2.71
CA ILE A 12 1.64 -13.17 3.19
C ILE A 12 0.68 -12.02 2.89
N LEU A 13 0.07 -12.01 1.70
CA LEU A 13 -0.94 -11.01 1.33
C LEU A 13 -2.22 -11.16 2.16
N LYS A 14 -2.66 -12.40 2.45
CA LYS A 14 -3.82 -12.64 3.33
C LYS A 14 -3.57 -12.24 4.79
N SER A 15 -2.37 -12.44 5.31
CA SER A 15 -2.01 -12.02 6.68
C SER A 15 -1.77 -10.51 6.77
N SER A 16 -1.22 -9.90 5.72
CA SER A 16 -0.90 -8.48 5.64
C SER A 16 -1.97 -7.71 4.87
N LYS A 17 -3.12 -7.52 5.53
CA LYS A 17 -4.25 -6.74 4.99
C LYS A 17 -3.90 -5.27 4.71
N ARG A 18 -2.85 -4.75 5.35
CA ARG A 18 -2.37 -3.37 5.21
C ARG A 18 -1.16 -3.31 4.30
N ILE A 19 -1.30 -2.63 3.16
CA ILE A 19 -0.26 -2.48 2.14
C ILE A 19 0.08 -1.01 2.01
N ALA A 20 1.35 -0.68 2.26
CA ALA A 20 1.87 0.66 2.03
C ALA A 20 2.34 0.82 0.58
N VAL A 21 1.81 1.80 -0.12
CA VAL A 21 2.18 2.09 -1.51
C VAL A 21 3.02 3.35 -1.54
N VAL A 22 4.33 3.17 -1.76
CA VAL A 22 5.30 4.27 -1.87
C VAL A 22 5.23 4.89 -3.26
N GLY A 23 5.08 6.21 -3.34
CA GLY A 23 4.93 6.93 -4.61
C GLY A 23 3.51 6.88 -5.19
N LEU A 24 2.51 6.62 -4.33
CA LEU A 24 1.12 6.80 -4.72
C LEU A 24 0.86 8.29 -5.00
N SER A 25 0.21 8.57 -6.12
CA SER A 25 -0.24 9.90 -6.49
C SER A 25 -1.76 9.92 -6.48
N ASP A 26 -2.32 11.07 -6.14
CA ASP A 26 -3.73 11.46 -6.23
C ASP A 26 -4.26 11.54 -7.68
N GLN A 27 -3.38 11.50 -8.68
CA GLN A 27 -3.74 11.63 -10.08
C GLN A 27 -4.36 10.35 -10.65
N PRO A 28 -5.62 10.37 -11.14
CA PRO A 28 -6.33 9.16 -11.58
C PRO A 28 -5.74 8.47 -12.81
N HIS A 29 -4.96 9.19 -13.62
CA HIS A 29 -4.28 8.64 -14.79
C HIS A 29 -2.98 7.90 -14.45
N ARG A 30 -2.46 8.02 -13.22
CA ARG A 30 -1.25 7.33 -12.79
C ARG A 30 -1.55 5.86 -12.54
N THR A 31 -0.67 4.98 -13.01
CA THR A 31 -0.77 3.54 -12.77
C THR A 31 -0.83 3.21 -11.28
N SER A 32 -0.12 3.97 -10.43
CA SER A 32 -0.17 3.79 -8.98
C SER A 32 -1.56 4.04 -8.39
N TYR A 33 -2.32 5.00 -8.91
CA TYR A 33 -3.70 5.25 -8.51
C TYR A 33 -4.62 4.09 -8.92
N MET A 34 -4.53 3.65 -10.18
CA MET A 34 -5.37 2.56 -10.70
C MET A 34 -5.13 1.23 -9.97
N VAL A 35 -3.87 0.86 -9.77
CA VAL A 35 -3.49 -0.38 -9.07
C VAL A 35 -3.97 -0.33 -7.61
N SER A 36 -3.74 0.79 -6.93
CA SER A 36 -4.12 0.95 -5.54
C SER A 36 -5.64 0.95 -5.35
N LYS A 37 -6.39 1.51 -6.30
CA LYS A 37 -7.86 1.44 -6.32
C LYS A 37 -8.34 0.00 -6.48
N ALA A 38 -7.79 -0.73 -7.44
CA ALA A 38 -8.12 -2.15 -7.63
C ALA A 38 -7.81 -3.00 -6.39
N MET A 39 -6.74 -2.66 -5.66
CA MET A 39 -6.42 -3.31 -4.39
C MET A 39 -7.39 -2.93 -3.26
N GLN A 40 -7.84 -1.67 -3.17
CA GLN A 40 -8.92 -1.28 -2.25
C GLN A 40 -10.22 -2.02 -2.56
N ASP A 41 -10.61 -2.09 -3.84
CA ASP A 41 -11.81 -2.82 -4.30
C ASP A 41 -11.72 -4.32 -3.99
N ALA A 42 -10.51 -4.89 -3.99
CA ALA A 42 -10.25 -6.27 -3.58
C ALA A 42 -10.23 -6.47 -2.05
N GLY A 43 -10.45 -5.42 -1.25
CA GLY A 43 -10.55 -5.48 0.22
C GLY A 43 -9.22 -5.30 0.96
N TYR A 44 -8.17 -4.80 0.30
CA TYR A 44 -6.91 -4.46 0.95
C TYR A 44 -6.93 -3.02 1.48
N GLU A 45 -6.33 -2.80 2.65
CA GLU A 45 -6.17 -1.48 3.24
C GLU A 45 -4.88 -0.83 2.68
N ILE A 46 -5.05 0.14 1.79
CA ILE A 46 -3.93 0.84 1.15
C ILE A 46 -3.54 2.08 1.96
N ILE A 47 -2.26 2.19 2.31
CA ILE A 47 -1.68 3.37 2.95
C ILE A 47 -0.81 4.09 1.91
N PRO A 48 -1.23 5.25 1.39
CA PRO A 48 -0.41 6.03 0.48
C PRO A 48 0.80 6.61 1.23
N VAL A 49 2.00 6.36 0.72
CA VAL A 49 3.24 6.91 1.27
C VAL A 49 3.82 7.86 0.25
N ASN A 50 3.52 9.14 0.43
CA ASN A 50 4.06 10.20 -0.40
C ASN A 50 4.01 11.53 0.36
N PRO A 51 5.17 12.17 0.63
CA PRO A 51 5.21 13.46 1.33
C PRO A 51 4.67 14.64 0.50
N THR A 52 4.43 14.46 -0.80
CA THR A 52 4.01 15.54 -1.70
C THR A 52 2.50 15.69 -1.84
N ILE A 53 1.72 14.77 -1.28
CA ILE A 53 0.25 14.77 -1.35
C ILE A 53 -0.32 14.62 0.07
N ASP A 54 -1.50 15.18 0.31
CA ASP A 54 -2.18 15.08 1.60
C ASP A 54 -3.09 13.84 1.68
N GLU A 55 -3.74 13.48 0.57
CA GLU A 55 -4.63 12.34 0.48
C GLU A 55 -4.64 11.72 -0.91
N ALA A 56 -4.95 10.44 -0.98
CA ALA A 56 -5.26 9.78 -2.24
C ALA A 56 -6.22 8.61 -2.01
N LEU A 57 -7.16 8.40 -2.94
CA LEU A 57 -8.21 7.40 -2.84
C LEU A 57 -9.02 7.51 -1.53
N GLY A 58 -9.20 8.74 -1.01
CA GLY A 58 -9.90 8.99 0.27
C GLY A 58 -9.12 8.56 1.52
N VAL A 59 -7.84 8.18 1.39
CA VAL A 59 -6.96 7.83 2.52
C VAL A 59 -5.87 8.89 2.65
N LYS A 60 -5.61 9.35 3.88
CA LYS A 60 -4.54 10.30 4.16
C LYS A 60 -3.17 9.70 3.81
N ALA A 61 -2.38 10.46 3.05
CA ALA A 61 -1.03 10.07 2.71
C ALA A 61 -0.07 10.36 3.86
N VAL A 62 0.91 9.49 4.04
CA VAL A 62 1.96 9.64 5.06
C VAL A 62 3.30 9.94 4.40
N ALA A 63 4.06 10.86 4.98
CA ALA A 63 5.35 11.29 4.43
C ALA A 63 6.44 10.20 4.48
N SER A 64 6.31 9.23 5.39
CA SER A 64 7.30 8.16 5.55
C SER A 64 6.71 7.00 6.34
N LEU A 65 7.17 5.78 6.05
CA LEU A 65 6.88 4.56 6.81
C LEU A 65 7.57 4.49 8.18
N LYS A 66 7.94 5.65 8.75
CA LYS A 66 8.70 5.75 9.98
C LYS A 66 7.83 5.45 11.21
N ARG A 67 7.33 4.21 11.32
CA ARG A 67 6.90 3.63 12.59
C ARG A 67 6.78 2.11 12.52
N HIS A 68 7.89 1.44 12.76
CA HIS A 68 7.88 0.35 13.73
C HIS A 68 8.60 0.85 14.98
N LYS A 69 7.86 1.57 15.84
CA LYS A 69 8.02 1.28 17.26
C LYS A 69 7.52 -0.16 17.40
N ARG A 70 8.45 -1.12 17.30
CA ARG A 70 8.32 -2.31 18.15
C ARG A 70 8.20 -1.72 19.55
N ALA A 71 7.04 -1.89 20.18
CA ALA A 71 6.99 -1.79 21.62
C ALA A 71 7.89 -2.93 22.12
N CYS A 72 9.12 -2.57 22.48
CA CYS A 72 9.89 -3.30 23.49
C CYS A 72 9.65 -2.56 24.80
#